data_AF-A0A9D1TP77-F1
#
_entry.id   AF-A0A9D1TP77-F1
#
_cell.length_a   1.000
_cell.length_b   1.000
_cell.length_c   1.000
_cell.angle_alpha   90.00
_cell.angle_beta   90.00
_cell.angle_gamma   90.00
#
_symmetry.space_group_name_H-M   'P 1'
#
loop_
_entity.id
_entity.type
_entity.pdbx_description
1 polymer ?
#
loop_
_entity_poly.entity_id
_entity_poly.type
_entity_poly.pdbx_seq_one_letter_code
_entity_poly.pdbx_strand_id
1 'polypeptide(L)'
;MPSLFGSTSDMVIQPVQENGSEFLLAIDEKGLYLTTSKYVDSSLADPNRYTQARASVTARLAALGLDAAALAAANAGRVKKFGEGEAKKKVNPLKASKRAMRG
;
A
#
# COMPACT_ATOMS: atom_id res chain seq x y z
N MET A 1 8.74 -10.81 -8.65
CA MET A 1 8.68 -10.25 -7.28
C MET A 1 7.79 -9.03 -7.32
N PRO A 2 6.69 -8.96 -6.56
CA PRO A 2 5.92 -7.74 -6.45
C PRO A 2 6.83 -6.63 -5.92
N SER A 3 6.85 -5.49 -6.61
CA SER A 3 7.67 -4.36 -6.16
C SER A 3 7.03 -3.79 -4.89
N LEU A 4 7.84 -3.52 -3.87
CA LEU A 4 7.36 -2.85 -2.64
C LEU A 4 6.95 -1.39 -2.93
N PHE A 5 7.33 -0.88 -4.12
CA PHE A 5 7.18 0.50 -4.55
C PHE A 5 5.91 0.77 -5.37
N GLY A 6 5.42 -0.22 -6.11
CA GLY A 6 4.19 -0.10 -6.91
C GLY A 6 2.92 -0.30 -6.10
N SER A 7 1.77 -0.13 -6.74
CA SER A 7 0.49 -0.59 -6.21
C SER A 7 0.35 -2.08 -6.53
N THR A 8 -0.28 -2.86 -5.65
CA THR A 8 -0.55 -4.29 -5.93
C THR A 8 -2.04 -4.51 -6.08
N SER A 9 -2.45 -5.55 -6.81
CA SER A 9 -3.87 -5.87 -7.00
C SER A 9 -4.63 -6.04 -5.67
N ASP A 10 -3.96 -6.54 -4.62
CA ASP A 10 -4.54 -6.68 -3.28
C ASP A 10 -4.95 -5.35 -2.65
N MET A 11 -4.30 -4.24 -3.04
CA MET A 11 -4.59 -2.90 -2.53
C MET A 11 -5.75 -2.24 -3.27
N VAL A 12 -6.14 -2.75 -4.44
CA VAL A 12 -7.21 -2.17 -5.26
C VAL A 12 -8.57 -2.58 -4.70
N ILE A 13 -9.44 -1.58 -4.53
CA ILE A 13 -10.81 -1.75 -4.05
C ILE A 13 -11.75 -1.87 -5.24
N GLN A 14 -11.77 -0.85 -6.10
CA GLN A 14 -12.70 -0.76 -7.23
C GLN A 14 -12.20 0.21 -8.31
N PRO A 15 -12.63 0.03 -9.56
CA PRO A 15 -12.47 1.06 -10.60
C PRO A 15 -13.38 2.27 -10.33
N VAL A 16 -12.91 3.44 -10.73
CA VAL A 16 -13.59 4.73 -10.58
C VAL A 16 -13.40 5.50 -11.88
N GLN A 17 -14.50 5.95 -12.48
CA GLN A 17 -14.44 6.86 -13.62
C GLN A 17 -14.52 8.30 -13.15
N GLU A 18 -13.57 9.13 -13.59
CA GLU A 18 -13.56 10.55 -13.29
C GLU A 18 -13.17 11.35 -14.52
N ASN A 19 -14.00 12.32 -14.90
CA ASN A 19 -13.78 13.18 -16.07
C ASN A 19 -13.47 12.41 -17.36
N GLY A 20 -14.09 11.24 -17.56
CA GLY A 20 -13.88 10.38 -18.73
C GLY A 20 -12.57 9.57 -18.71
N SER A 21 -11.83 9.59 -17.61
CA SER A 21 -10.64 8.76 -17.39
C SER A 21 -10.92 7.65 -16.37
N GLU A 22 -10.41 6.45 -16.63
CA GLU A 22 -10.51 5.33 -15.72
C GLU A 22 -9.35 5.35 -14.70
N PHE A 23 -9.71 5.40 -13.44
CA PHE A 23 -8.81 5.28 -12.30
C PHE A 23 -9.16 4.03 -11.49
N LEU A 24 -8.21 3.56 -10.69
CA LEU A 24 -8.39 2.49 -9.74
C LEU A 24 -8.26 3.07 -8.33
N LEU A 25 -9.28 2.87 -7.50
CA LEU A 25 -9.22 3.25 -6.10
C LEU A 25 -8.43 2.18 -5.34
N ALA A 26 -7.36 2.61 -4.68
CA ALA A 26 -6.52 1.75 -3.87
C ALA A 26 -6.39 2.28 -2.43
N ILE A 27 -6.02 1.39 -1.51
CA ILE A 27 -5.83 1.70 -0.09
C ILE A 27 -4.45 1.22 0.39
N ASP A 28 -3.79 2.05 1.19
CA ASP A 28 -2.59 1.69 1.93
C ASP A 28 -2.60 2.23 3.36
N GLU A 29 -1.48 2.10 4.08
CA GLU A 29 -1.33 2.57 5.47
C GLU A 29 -1.57 4.08 5.64
N LYS A 30 -1.34 4.86 4.59
CA LYS A 30 -1.54 6.31 4.59
C LYS A 30 -2.95 6.71 4.16
N GLY A 31 -3.76 5.75 3.69
CA GLY A 31 -5.17 5.94 3.32
C GLY A 31 -5.46 5.70 1.85
N LEU A 32 -6.58 6.25 1.39
CA LEU A 32 -7.06 6.07 0.02
C LEU A 32 -6.26 6.91 -0.99
N TYR A 33 -6.04 6.34 -2.17
CA TYR A 33 -5.45 7.06 -3.30
C TYR A 33 -5.96 6.48 -4.63
N LEU A 34 -5.83 7.27 -5.70
CA LEU A 34 -6.21 6.87 -7.05
C LEU A 34 -4.95 6.49 -7.82
N THR A 35 -4.96 5.30 -8.40
CA THR A 35 -3.92 4.78 -9.28
C THR A 35 -4.47 4.48 -10.67
N THR A 36 -3.61 4.05 -11.57
CA THR A 36 -3.98 3.54 -12.89
C THR A 36 -3.39 2.14 -13.07
N SER A 37 -3.98 1.35 -13.97
CA SER A 37 -3.55 -0.03 -14.25
C SER A 37 -2.07 -0.15 -14.60
N LYS A 38 -1.45 0.92 -15.11
CA LYS A 38 -0.02 1.00 -15.40
C LYS A 38 0.88 0.76 -14.17
N TYR A 39 0.41 1.14 -12.98
CA TYR A 39 1.18 1.06 -11.74
C TYR A 39 0.77 -0.11 -10.84
N VAL A 40 -0.26 -0.86 -11.24
CA VAL A 40 -0.72 -2.05 -10.51
C VAL A 40 0.08 -3.26 -10.97
N ASP A 41 0.65 -3.99 -10.01
CA ASP A 41 1.50 -5.17 -10.20
C ASP A 41 2.71 -4.96 -11.12
N SER A 42 3.08 -3.69 -11.37
CA SER A 42 4.25 -3.34 -12.15
C SER A 42 5.47 -3.07 -11.27
N SER A 43 6.65 -3.08 -11.89
CA SER A 43 7.89 -2.68 -11.23
C SER A 43 8.03 -1.16 -11.09
N LEU A 44 7.03 -0.39 -11.54
CA LEU A 44 7.03 1.06 -11.49
C LEU A 44 6.54 1.53 -10.12
N ALA A 45 7.25 2.51 -9.56
CA ALA A 45 6.75 3.22 -8.39
C ALA A 45 5.52 4.02 -8.80
N ASP A 46 4.45 3.92 -8.00
CA ASP A 46 3.24 4.70 -8.20
C ASP A 46 3.43 6.10 -7.61
N PRO A 47 3.47 7.17 -8.42
CA PRO A 47 3.65 8.51 -7.90
C PRO A 47 2.53 8.90 -6.94
N ASN A 48 1.28 8.48 -7.21
CA ASN A 48 0.12 8.82 -6.40
C ASN A 48 0.13 8.12 -5.03
N ARG A 49 0.88 7.02 -4.92
CA ARG A 49 1.16 6.37 -3.64
C ARG A 49 2.22 7.14 -2.82
N TYR A 50 3.06 7.98 -3.42
CA TYR A 50 4.08 8.72 -2.66
C TYR A 50 3.81 10.22 -2.57
N THR A 51 2.87 10.75 -3.34
CA THR A 51 2.47 12.15 -3.24
C THR A 51 1.87 12.43 -1.87
N GLN A 52 2.33 13.52 -1.25
CA GLN A 52 1.77 13.98 0.02
C GLN A 52 0.37 14.59 -0.15
N ALA A 53 0.02 15.03 -1.36
CA ALA A 53 -1.24 15.70 -1.67
C ALA A 53 -2.42 14.74 -1.91
N ARG A 54 -2.57 13.69 -1.09
CA ARG A 54 -3.72 12.77 -1.15
C ARG A 54 -5.03 13.39 -0.64
N ALA A 55 -4.96 14.60 -0.08
CA ALA A 55 -6.13 15.36 0.40
C ALA A 55 -7.18 15.64 -0.70
N SER A 56 -6.77 15.67 -1.98
CA SER A 56 -7.72 15.83 -3.09
C SER A 56 -8.56 14.58 -3.34
N VAL A 57 -8.11 13.39 -2.92
CA VAL A 57 -8.82 12.12 -3.16
C VAL A 57 -10.14 12.10 -2.42
N THR A 58 -10.19 12.61 -1.19
CA THR A 58 -11.43 12.73 -0.41
C THR A 58 -12.46 13.59 -1.11
N ALA A 59 -12.05 14.75 -1.66
CA ALA A 59 -12.93 15.63 -2.41
C ALA A 59 -13.40 15.00 -3.73
N ARG A 60 -12.50 14.29 -4.44
CA ARG A 60 -12.82 13.57 -5.68
C ARG A 60 -13.83 12.43 -5.42
N LEU A 61 -13.64 11.66 -4.35
CA LEU A 61 -14.58 10.62 -3.94
C LEU A 61 -15.94 11.21 -3.55
N ALA A 62 -15.96 12.33 -2.81
CA ALA A 62 -17.20 13.00 -2.45
C ALA A 62 -17.97 13.51 -3.69
N ALA A 63 -17.27 14.04 -4.70
CA ALA A 63 -17.86 14.46 -5.97
C ALA A 63 -18.48 13.28 -6.76
N LEU A 64 -18.00 12.06 -6.52
CA LEU A 64 -18.52 10.83 -7.09
C LEU A 64 -19.61 10.17 -6.22
N GLY A 65 -19.98 10.79 -5.10
CA GLY A 65 -20.96 10.25 -4.14
C GLY A 65 -20.44 9.08 -3.30
N LEU A 66 -19.12 8.90 -3.23
CA LEU A 66 -18.47 7.86 -2.45
C LEU A 66 -17.99 8.41 -1.11
N ASP A 67 -18.30 7.70 -0.02
CA ASP A 67 -17.76 8.02 1.30
C ASP A 67 -16.37 7.42 1.50
N ALA A 68 -15.35 8.29 1.48
CA ALA A 68 -13.96 7.92 1.72
C ALA A 68 -13.74 7.27 3.09
N ALA A 69 -14.46 7.69 4.13
CA ALA A 69 -14.29 7.15 5.47
C ALA A 69 -14.86 5.73 5.58
N ALA A 70 -16.08 5.51 5.10
CA ALA A 70 -16.67 4.17 5.02
C ALA A 70 -15.85 3.23 4.14
N LEU A 71 -15.34 3.70 2.98
CA LEU A 71 -14.48 2.90 2.12
C LEU A 71 -13.17 2.54 2.81
N ALA A 72 -12.53 3.47 3.52
CA ALA A 72 -11.32 3.17 4.27
C ALA A 72 -11.58 2.13 5.37
N ALA A 73 -12.67 2.28 6.13
CA ALA A 73 -13.04 1.37 7.21
C ALA A 73 -13.38 -0.04 6.69
N ALA A 74 -14.20 -0.14 5.65
CA ALA A 74 -14.60 -1.42 5.04
C ALA A 74 -13.43 -2.17 4.41
N ASN A 75 -12.40 -1.46 3.97
CA ASN A 75 -11.24 -2.02 3.27
C ASN A 75 -9.96 -2.04 4.12
N ALA A 76 -10.05 -1.75 5.43
CA ALA A 76 -8.90 -1.72 6.32
C ALA A 76 -8.13 -3.07 6.36
N GLY A 77 -8.82 -4.19 6.13
CA GLY A 77 -8.19 -5.52 6.05
C GLY A 77 -7.30 -5.75 4.81
N ARG A 78 -7.40 -4.89 3.78
CA ARG A 78 -6.54 -4.93 2.58
C ARG A 78 -5.20 -4.20 2.80
N VAL A 79 -5.11 -3.40 3.85
CA VAL A 79 -3.90 -2.65 4.20
C VAL A 79 -2.88 -3.62 4.80
N LYS A 80 -1.93 -4.07 3.98
CA LYS A 80 -0.77 -4.82 4.47
C LYS A 80 0.09 -3.89 5.31
N LYS A 81 0.14 -4.14 6.63
CA LYS A 81 1.08 -3.46 7.49
C LYS A 81 2.49 -3.94 7.18
N PHE A 82 3.38 -3.03 6.80
CA PHE A 82 4.80 -3.32 6.68
C PHE A 82 5.34 -3.70 8.06
N GLY A 83 5.48 -5.02 8.29
CA GLY A 83 5.95 -5.58 9.55
C GLY A 83 5.30 -6.90 9.96
N GLU A 84 4.22 -7.33 9.33
CA GLU A 84 3.55 -8.61 9.67
C GLU A 84 4.23 -9.85 9.05
N GLY A 85 5.16 -9.65 8.11
CA GLY A 85 5.86 -10.72 7.39
C GLY A 85 7.29 -11.03 7.83
N GLU A 86 7.92 -10.17 8.64
CA GLU A 86 9.23 -10.50 9.22
C GLU A 86 9.02 -11.03 10.63
N ALA A 87 8.64 -12.30 10.70
CA ALA A 87 8.89 -13.12 11.87
C ALA A 87 10.35 -12.91 12.25
N LYS A 88 10.54 -12.08 13.28
CA LYS A 88 11.82 -11.70 13.90
C LYS A 88 12.73 -12.91 13.80
N LYS A 89 13.70 -12.91 12.88
CA LYS A 89 14.80 -13.88 12.89
C LYS A 89 15.54 -13.57 14.19
N LYS A 90 15.10 -14.21 15.28
CA LYS A 90 15.79 -14.26 16.55
C LYS A 90 17.13 -14.91 16.26
N VAL A 91 18.13 -14.08 15.95
CA VAL A 91 19.52 -14.52 15.95
C VAL A 91 19.78 -14.94 17.39
N ASN A 92 19.87 -16.24 17.63
CA ASN A 92 20.03 -16.79 18.97
C ASN A 92 21.42 -16.36 19.48
N PRO A 93 21.54 -15.52 20.52
CA PRO A 93 22.83 -14.97 20.96
C PRO A 93 23.81 -16.06 21.44
N LEU A 94 23.30 -17.25 21.76
CA LEU A 94 24.10 -18.42 22.12
C LEU A 94 24.96 -18.98 20.97
N LYS A 95 24.64 -18.68 19.70
CA LYS A 95 25.47 -19.08 18.54
C LYS A 95 26.63 -18.12 18.26
N ALA A 96 26.57 -16.88 18.77
CA ALA A 96 27.61 -15.88 18.56
C ALA A 96 28.78 -16.03 19.55
N SER A 97 28.52 -16.52 20.77
CA SER A 97 29.54 -16.62 21.83
C SER A 97 30.58 -17.72 21.58
N LYS A 98 30.30 -18.74 20.77
CA LYS A 98 31.23 -19.87 20.55
C LYS A 98 32.38 -19.57 19.58
N ARG A 99 32.30 -18.48 18.80
CA ARG A 99 33.38 -18.07 17.87
C ARG A 99 34.43 -17.14 18.49
N ALA A 100 34.15 -16.52 19.63
CA ALA A 100 35.10 -15.61 20.28
C ALA A 100 36.12 -16.33 21.19
N MET A 101 36.03 -17.65 21.35
CA MET A 101 36.86 -18.42 22.29
C MET A 101 38.04 -19.16 21.62
N ARG A 102 38.34 -18.85 20.36
CA ARG A 102 39.55 -19.30 19.65
C ARG A 102 40.24 -18.08 19.04
N GLY A 103 40.97 -17.35 19.87
CA GLY A 103 41.88 -16.27 19.53
C GLY A 103 42.88 -16.15 20.66
#